data_AF-A0A7V4H0D8-F1
#
_entry.id   AF-A0A7V4H0D8-F1
#
_cell.length_a   1.000
_cell.length_b   1.000
_cell.length_c   1.000
_cell.angle_alpha   90.00
_cell.angle_beta   90.00
_cell.angle_gamma   90.00
#
_symmetry.space_group_name_H-M   'P 1'
#
loop_
_entity.id
_entity.type
_entity.pdbx_description
1 polymer ?
#
loop_
_entity_poly.entity_id
_entity_poly.type
_entity_poly.pdbx_seq_one_letter_code
_entity_poly.pdbx_strand_id
1 'polypeptide(L)'
;AVIEDAAGERTLRVNNRFQMGGTAAAAREHLQAHLPLLLHPSPRRALFLGAGTGITLGAASRHPELRADGVELVPEVVEVMAQFEPENFAPMRHDRLKVFTADARRFVRASAEPYDVIVGDLFHPARDGAGALYTVEHFRAIRERLASGGLFCQWLPLHQLDEAMLRVITRTLLEVFPDATAWLLRFNVDTPVLGLVGRVRSGRYSADWLEGRLAHAPLAEHLKSLALADTLRLFGHLLAGPAELRAWAGQAPLNTDDHPRVTFAAPEFSFRRNASAHGRLESFLERATADPGAALDLASDEGSTALRQRLATYVKARDVYLRGLMAEAEGRQQEAVDAFVESARLSEDFTAGYARCLSLASALAKTRRGEALALLERLVAAQPRRPVAGELIRRLGLVP
;
A
#
# COMPACT_ATOMS: atom_id res chain seq x y z
N ALA A 1 -14.09 4.57 21.06
CA ALA A 1 -13.75 5.90 21.59
C ALA A 1 -12.76 6.57 20.65
N VAL A 2 -12.88 7.89 20.50
CA VAL A 2 -11.88 8.73 19.83
C VAL A 2 -10.98 9.31 20.92
N ILE A 3 -9.67 9.20 20.75
CA ILE A 3 -8.68 9.78 21.67
C ILE A 3 -7.86 10.79 20.89
N GLU A 4 -7.73 11.97 21.45
CA GLU A 4 -6.88 13.04 20.96
C GLU A 4 -5.62 13.11 21.82
N ASP A 5 -4.45 13.19 21.18
CA ASP A 5 -3.18 13.39 21.86
C ASP A 5 -2.79 14.86 21.99
N ALA A 6 -1.65 15.14 22.63
CA ALA A 6 -1.17 16.50 22.85
C ALA A 6 -0.80 17.26 21.55
N ALA A 7 -0.65 16.55 20.42
CA ALA A 7 -0.42 17.14 19.11
C ALA A 7 -1.74 17.41 18.35
N GLY A 8 -2.90 17.08 18.94
CA GLY A 8 -4.21 17.20 18.31
C GLY A 8 -4.55 16.03 17.38
N GLU A 9 -3.76 14.95 17.42
CA GLU A 9 -3.97 13.79 16.56
C GLU A 9 -5.04 12.88 17.15
N ARG A 10 -6.06 12.57 16.36
CA ARG A 10 -7.22 11.77 16.77
C ARG A 10 -7.08 10.34 16.29
N THR A 11 -7.28 9.40 17.20
CA THR A 11 -7.17 7.97 16.96
C THR A 11 -8.47 7.25 17.32
N LEU A 12 -8.95 6.38 16.44
CA LEU A 12 -10.10 5.52 16.70
C LEU A 12 -9.67 4.25 17.43
N ARG A 13 -10.15 4.07 18.67
CA ARG A 13 -9.95 2.85 19.45
C ARG A 13 -11.24 2.09 19.71
N VAL A 14 -11.18 0.78 19.48
CA VAL A 14 -12.26 -0.17 19.76
C VAL A 14 -11.83 -1.08 20.91
N ASN A 15 -12.70 -1.20 21.92
CA ASN A 15 -12.55 -2.06 23.11
C ASN A 15 -11.20 -1.88 23.85
N ASN A 16 -10.63 -0.68 23.85
CA ASN A 16 -9.30 -0.34 24.42
C ASN A 16 -8.10 -1.17 23.91
N ARG A 17 -8.32 -2.10 22.97
CA ARG A 17 -7.33 -3.10 22.53
C ARG A 17 -6.91 -2.92 21.09
N PHE A 18 -7.71 -2.26 20.26
CA PHE A 18 -7.45 -2.14 18.84
C PHE A 18 -7.52 -0.69 18.39
N GLN A 19 -6.55 -0.28 17.59
CA GLN A 19 -6.48 1.00 16.91
C GLN A 19 -6.78 0.75 15.43
N MET A 20 -7.83 1.39 14.90
CA MET A 20 -8.26 1.19 13.50
C MET A 20 -7.53 2.14 12.55
N GLY A 21 -7.37 3.39 12.96
CA GLY A 21 -6.80 4.46 12.15
C GLY A 21 -6.80 5.77 12.91
N GLY A 22 -6.35 6.84 12.26
CA GLY A 22 -6.31 8.16 12.87
C GLY A 22 -5.78 9.25 11.93
N THR A 23 -5.89 10.50 12.36
CA THR A 23 -5.51 11.68 11.56
C THR A 23 -4.03 11.68 11.19
N ALA A 24 -3.14 11.23 12.10
CA ALA A 24 -1.71 11.09 11.82
C ALA A 24 -1.40 10.07 10.70
N ALA A 25 -2.31 9.13 10.46
CA ALA A 25 -2.20 8.12 9.42
C ALA A 25 -2.96 8.51 8.13
N ALA A 26 -3.49 9.73 8.01
CA ALA A 26 -4.39 10.10 6.93
C ALA A 26 -3.78 9.87 5.54
N ALA A 27 -2.53 10.27 5.30
CA ALA A 27 -1.84 10.02 4.04
C ALA A 27 -1.71 8.52 3.70
N ARG A 28 -1.61 7.65 4.71
CA ARG A 28 -1.59 6.19 4.51
C ARG A 28 -2.97 5.71 4.07
N GLU A 29 -4.01 6.16 4.76
CA GLU A 29 -5.41 5.77 4.50
C GLU A 29 -5.91 6.33 3.15
N HIS A 30 -5.48 7.53 2.75
CA HIS A 30 -5.73 8.04 1.39
C HIS A 30 -5.13 7.14 0.31
N LEU A 31 -3.89 6.66 0.50
CA LEU A 31 -3.27 5.72 -0.45
C LEU A 31 -4.02 4.40 -0.56
N GLN A 32 -4.69 3.94 0.51
CA GLN A 32 -5.48 2.71 0.50
C GLN A 32 -6.67 2.81 -0.45
N ALA A 33 -7.19 4.02 -0.67
CA ALA A 33 -8.20 4.29 -1.67
C ALA A 33 -7.57 4.51 -3.05
N HIS A 34 -6.56 5.38 -3.13
CA HIS A 34 -6.03 5.82 -4.41
C HIS A 34 -5.36 4.71 -5.20
N LEU A 35 -4.55 3.85 -4.58
CA LEU A 35 -3.87 2.79 -5.31
C LEU A 35 -4.86 1.91 -6.12
N PRO A 36 -5.87 1.25 -5.52
CA PRO A 36 -6.80 0.43 -6.29
C PRO A 36 -7.66 1.25 -7.28
N LEU A 37 -8.06 2.48 -6.93
CA LEU A 37 -8.83 3.35 -7.84
C LEU A 37 -8.02 3.81 -9.06
N LEU A 38 -6.70 3.95 -8.92
CA LEU A 38 -5.79 4.31 -10.00
C LEU A 38 -5.40 3.12 -10.86
N LEU A 39 -5.50 1.89 -10.36
CA LEU A 39 -5.32 0.69 -11.17
C LEU A 39 -6.53 0.42 -12.09
N HIS A 40 -7.70 0.99 -11.83
CA HIS A 40 -8.83 0.92 -12.76
C HIS A 40 -8.75 2.09 -13.77
N PRO A 41 -8.97 1.87 -15.09
CA PRO A 41 -8.81 2.91 -16.10
C PRO A 41 -9.70 4.13 -15.86
N SER A 42 -10.97 3.88 -15.52
CA SER A 42 -11.94 4.94 -15.22
C SER A 42 -13.05 4.43 -14.30
N PRO A 43 -12.80 4.33 -12.97
CA PRO A 43 -13.80 3.82 -12.04
C PRO A 43 -14.92 4.84 -11.85
N ARG A 44 -16.18 4.40 -11.94
CA ARG A 44 -17.38 5.20 -11.69
C ARG A 44 -18.10 4.79 -10.41
N ARG A 45 -17.97 3.52 -9.99
CA ARG A 45 -18.59 3.03 -8.76
C ARG A 45 -17.62 2.17 -7.94
N ALA A 46 -17.40 2.53 -6.69
CA ALA A 46 -16.52 1.80 -5.78
C ALA A 46 -17.23 1.34 -4.50
N LEU A 47 -16.75 0.25 -3.90
CA LEU A 47 -17.20 -0.26 -2.62
C LEU A 47 -16.02 -0.40 -1.66
N PHE A 48 -16.14 0.20 -0.48
CA PHE A 48 -15.18 0.06 0.62
C PHE A 48 -15.81 -0.82 1.69
N LEU A 49 -15.24 -2.01 1.88
CA LEU A 49 -15.61 -2.93 2.95
C LEU A 49 -14.79 -2.55 4.18
N GLY A 50 -15.46 -2.04 5.21
CA GLY A 50 -14.85 -1.28 6.31
C GLY A 50 -14.85 0.22 5.98
N ALA A 51 -15.31 1.06 6.91
CA ALA A 51 -15.23 2.51 6.76
C ALA A 51 -14.42 3.18 7.88
N GLY A 52 -14.47 2.66 9.12
CA GLY A 52 -13.59 3.10 10.21
C GLY A 52 -13.61 4.61 10.44
N THR A 53 -12.44 5.25 10.28
CA THR A 53 -12.25 6.73 10.37
C THR A 53 -12.96 7.52 9.26
N GLY A 54 -13.40 6.84 8.20
CA GLY A 54 -13.90 7.42 6.97
C GLY A 54 -12.81 7.93 6.04
N ILE A 55 -11.52 7.89 6.42
CA ILE A 55 -10.44 8.54 5.65
C ILE A 55 -10.22 7.86 4.30
N THR A 56 -10.17 6.53 4.27
CA THR A 56 -10.06 5.77 3.02
C THR A 56 -11.27 6.04 2.11
N LEU A 57 -12.50 5.87 2.61
CA LEU A 57 -13.71 6.14 1.84
C LEU A 57 -13.76 7.59 1.32
N GLY A 58 -13.43 8.54 2.19
CA GLY A 58 -13.43 9.96 1.90
C GLY A 58 -12.49 10.36 0.77
N ALA A 59 -11.31 9.74 0.69
CA ALA A 59 -10.35 9.96 -0.39
C ALA A 59 -10.93 9.63 -1.78
N ALA A 60 -11.94 8.74 -1.87
CA ALA A 60 -12.65 8.46 -3.12
C ALA A 60 -13.33 9.71 -3.70
N SER A 61 -13.74 10.69 -2.87
CA SER A 61 -14.32 11.96 -3.32
C SER A 61 -13.41 12.77 -4.24
N ARG A 62 -12.08 12.57 -4.13
CA ARG A 62 -11.07 13.24 -4.95
C ARG A 62 -11.07 12.79 -6.40
N HIS A 63 -11.61 11.61 -6.70
CA HIS A 63 -11.77 11.15 -8.07
C HIS A 63 -13.03 11.79 -8.68
N PRO A 64 -12.91 12.45 -9.84
CA PRO A 64 -14.06 13.09 -10.49
C PRO A 64 -15.10 12.03 -10.88
N GLU A 65 -16.38 12.37 -10.73
CA GLU A 65 -17.56 11.53 -11.06
C GLU A 65 -17.71 10.20 -10.29
N LEU A 66 -16.68 9.71 -9.60
CA LEU A 66 -16.74 8.48 -8.79
C LEU A 66 -17.82 8.60 -7.71
N ARG A 67 -18.68 7.58 -7.64
CA ARG A 67 -19.56 7.31 -6.51
C ARG A 67 -18.97 6.17 -5.69
N ALA A 68 -19.06 6.25 -4.37
CA ALA A 68 -18.57 5.16 -3.53
C ALA A 68 -19.49 4.86 -2.35
N ASP A 69 -19.65 3.57 -2.09
CA ASP A 69 -20.38 3.04 -0.96
C ASP A 69 -19.35 2.54 0.07
N GLY A 70 -19.49 2.92 1.34
CA GLY A 70 -18.70 2.40 2.45
C GLY A 70 -19.58 1.56 3.38
N VAL A 71 -19.08 0.42 3.82
CA VAL A 71 -19.83 -0.51 4.69
C VAL A 71 -19.11 -0.64 6.01
N GLU A 72 -19.75 -0.19 7.09
CA GLU A 72 -19.23 -0.27 8.45
C GLU A 72 -20.13 -1.16 9.29
N LEU A 73 -19.52 -2.06 10.07
CA LEU A 73 -20.26 -3.01 10.89
C LEU A 73 -20.86 -2.35 12.13
N VAL A 74 -20.12 -1.41 12.74
CA VAL A 74 -20.45 -0.84 14.06
C VAL A 74 -21.10 0.55 13.89
N PRO A 75 -22.40 0.72 14.22
CA PRO A 75 -23.08 2.00 14.09
C PRO A 75 -22.35 3.17 14.78
N GLU A 76 -21.82 2.93 15.98
CA GLU A 76 -21.12 3.93 16.79
C GLU A 76 -19.83 4.43 16.13
N VAL A 77 -19.21 3.63 15.25
CA VAL A 77 -18.06 4.06 14.44
C VAL A 77 -18.50 5.08 13.40
N VAL A 78 -19.67 4.89 12.80
CA VAL A 78 -20.26 5.85 11.85
C VAL A 78 -20.62 7.16 12.55
N GLU A 79 -21.18 7.08 13.76
CA GLU A 79 -21.56 8.27 14.56
C GLU A 79 -20.37 9.18 14.86
N VAL A 80 -19.19 8.61 15.12
CA VAL A 80 -17.97 9.39 15.42
C VAL A 80 -17.14 9.73 14.19
N MET A 81 -17.56 9.35 12.97
CA MET A 81 -16.77 9.54 11.75
C MET A 81 -16.48 11.03 11.46
N ALA A 82 -17.38 11.95 11.82
CA ALA A 82 -17.16 13.39 11.67
C ALA A 82 -15.98 13.92 12.51
N GLN A 83 -15.55 13.17 13.53
CA GLN A 83 -14.39 13.52 14.37
C GLN A 83 -13.04 13.32 13.66
N PHE A 84 -13.02 12.85 12.40
CA PHE A 84 -11.79 12.70 11.60
C PHE A 84 -11.72 13.73 10.47
N GLU A 85 -12.52 14.79 10.54
CA GLU A 85 -12.43 15.93 9.62
C GLU A 85 -11.36 16.93 10.08
N PRO A 86 -10.63 17.58 9.13
CA PRO A 86 -10.83 17.52 7.68
C PRO A 86 -10.18 16.34 6.96
N GLU A 87 -9.40 15.50 7.66
CA GLU A 87 -8.57 14.46 7.06
C GLU A 87 -9.36 13.42 6.25
N ASN A 88 -10.60 13.14 6.65
CA ASN A 88 -11.48 12.21 5.94
C ASN A 88 -12.33 12.84 4.83
N PHE A 89 -12.23 14.14 4.55
CA PHE A 89 -13.04 14.82 3.53
C PHE A 89 -14.57 14.70 3.71
N ALA A 90 -15.04 14.56 4.95
CA ALA A 90 -16.45 14.60 5.34
C ALA A 90 -17.37 13.64 4.54
N PRO A 91 -17.10 12.32 4.53
CA PRO A 91 -17.80 11.37 3.68
C PRO A 91 -19.31 11.30 3.98
N MET A 92 -19.72 11.58 5.22
CA MET A 92 -21.12 11.62 5.64
C MET A 92 -21.93 12.78 5.04
N ARG A 93 -21.26 13.82 4.51
CA ARG A 93 -21.89 15.01 3.93
C ARG A 93 -21.65 15.16 2.43
N HIS A 94 -21.05 14.15 1.79
CA HIS A 94 -20.66 14.23 0.39
C HIS A 94 -21.65 13.46 -0.49
N ASP A 95 -22.35 14.13 -1.41
CA ASP A 95 -23.47 13.55 -2.17
C ASP A 95 -23.15 12.30 -3.01
N ARG A 96 -21.88 12.10 -3.37
CA ARG A 96 -21.42 10.90 -4.11
C ARG A 96 -20.95 9.75 -3.21
N LEU A 97 -20.89 9.96 -1.90
CA LEU A 97 -20.47 8.95 -0.93
C LEU A 97 -21.67 8.52 -0.09
N LYS A 98 -21.81 7.22 0.15
CA LYS A 98 -22.84 6.67 1.04
C LYS A 98 -22.20 5.74 2.04
N VAL A 99 -22.61 5.84 3.30
CA VAL A 99 -22.16 4.93 4.36
C VAL A 99 -23.33 4.07 4.80
N PHE A 100 -23.13 2.76 4.79
CA PHE A 100 -24.10 1.76 5.22
C PHE A 100 -23.62 1.09 6.50
N THR A 101 -24.49 1.04 7.49
CA THR A 101 -24.27 0.24 8.70
C THR A 101 -24.72 -1.19 8.43
N ALA A 102 -23.78 -2.08 8.10
CA ALA A 102 -24.07 -3.46 7.73
C ALA A 102 -22.84 -4.36 7.89
N ASP A 103 -23.07 -5.66 7.94
CA ASP A 103 -22.01 -6.65 7.77
C ASP A 103 -21.53 -6.69 6.32
N ALA A 104 -20.23 -6.46 6.10
CA ALA A 104 -19.62 -6.39 4.76
C ALA A 104 -19.89 -7.65 3.92
N ARG A 105 -19.82 -8.83 4.55
CA ARG A 105 -20.04 -10.10 3.85
C ARG A 105 -21.48 -10.28 3.40
N ARG A 106 -22.45 -9.92 4.24
CA ARG A 106 -23.88 -9.91 3.91
C ARG A 106 -24.20 -8.84 2.86
N PHE A 107 -23.62 -7.65 2.98
CA PHE A 107 -23.81 -6.55 2.04
C PHE A 107 -23.40 -6.95 0.62
N VAL A 108 -22.20 -7.52 0.43
CA VAL A 108 -21.73 -8.01 -0.88
C VAL A 108 -22.71 -9.04 -1.45
N ARG A 109 -23.19 -9.99 -0.64
CA ARG A 109 -24.15 -11.01 -1.11
C ARG A 109 -25.51 -10.42 -1.50
N ALA A 110 -25.99 -9.41 -0.79
CA ALA A 110 -27.30 -8.80 -1.00
C ALA A 110 -27.31 -7.69 -2.06
N SER A 111 -26.18 -7.03 -2.30
CA SER A 111 -26.07 -5.95 -3.28
C SER A 111 -26.46 -6.42 -4.68
N ALA A 112 -27.24 -5.64 -5.43
CA ALA A 112 -27.68 -6.03 -6.77
C ALA A 112 -26.75 -5.51 -7.88
N GLU A 113 -26.23 -4.29 -7.71
CA GLU A 113 -25.46 -3.58 -8.73
C GLU A 113 -23.95 -3.84 -8.63
N PRO A 114 -23.25 -4.01 -9.75
CA PRO A 114 -21.81 -4.23 -9.77
C PRO A 114 -21.01 -2.97 -9.41
N TYR A 115 -19.76 -3.18 -9.01
CA TYR A 115 -18.77 -2.14 -8.72
C TYR A 115 -17.56 -2.28 -9.65
N ASP A 116 -16.96 -1.15 -10.03
CA ASP A 116 -15.71 -1.14 -10.81
C ASP A 116 -14.51 -1.48 -9.92
N VAL A 117 -14.56 -1.04 -8.65
CA VAL A 117 -13.49 -1.28 -7.67
C VAL A 117 -14.11 -1.66 -6.35
N ILE A 118 -13.68 -2.79 -5.78
CA ILE A 118 -14.00 -3.18 -4.40
C ILE A 118 -12.70 -3.16 -3.59
N VAL A 119 -12.71 -2.56 -2.40
CA VAL A 119 -11.57 -2.46 -1.50
C VAL A 119 -11.94 -3.08 -0.16
N GLY A 120 -11.20 -4.10 0.26
CA GLY A 120 -11.24 -4.64 1.62
C GLY A 120 -10.26 -3.86 2.51
N ASP A 121 -10.78 -2.97 3.37
CA ASP A 121 -9.95 -2.05 4.15
C ASP A 121 -9.57 -2.61 5.52
N LEU A 122 -8.38 -3.24 5.58
CA LEU A 122 -7.64 -3.63 6.79
C LEU A 122 -8.46 -4.28 7.91
N PHE A 123 -9.27 -5.28 7.58
CA PHE A 123 -9.79 -6.17 8.62
C PHE A 123 -8.62 -6.86 9.31
N HIS A 124 -8.59 -6.82 10.65
CA HIS A 124 -7.61 -7.57 11.41
C HIS A 124 -8.03 -9.06 11.41
N PRO A 125 -7.32 -9.98 10.75
CA PRO A 125 -7.84 -11.33 10.48
C PRO A 125 -8.08 -12.17 11.73
N ALA A 126 -7.33 -11.88 12.80
CA ALA A 126 -7.47 -12.52 14.11
C ALA A 126 -8.64 -12.00 14.97
N ARG A 127 -9.43 -11.01 14.50
CA ARG A 127 -10.56 -10.46 15.26
C ARG A 127 -11.83 -11.23 14.97
N ASP A 128 -12.73 -11.22 15.94
CA ASP A 128 -13.95 -12.01 15.97
C ASP A 128 -14.74 -11.90 14.65
N GLY A 129 -14.86 -13.02 13.94
CA GLY A 129 -15.59 -13.13 12.67
C GLY A 129 -14.85 -12.62 11.42
N ALA A 130 -13.76 -11.85 11.54
CA ALA A 130 -13.06 -11.28 10.40
C ALA A 130 -12.43 -12.34 9.48
N GLY A 131 -12.06 -13.51 10.01
CA GLY A 131 -11.57 -14.64 9.22
C GLY A 131 -12.54 -15.11 8.12
N ALA A 132 -13.84 -14.86 8.30
CA ALA A 132 -14.89 -15.16 7.33
C ALA A 132 -14.86 -14.24 6.09
N LEU A 133 -14.15 -13.10 6.15
CA LEU A 133 -13.92 -12.19 5.03
C LEU A 133 -12.73 -12.62 4.14
N TYR A 134 -12.08 -13.74 4.49
CA TYR A 134 -10.95 -14.28 3.73
C TYR A 134 -11.25 -15.66 3.14
N THR A 135 -12.51 -16.06 3.05
CA THR A 135 -12.90 -17.38 2.52
C THR A 135 -13.04 -17.37 1.00
N VAL A 136 -12.91 -18.55 0.38
CA VAL A 136 -13.19 -18.74 -1.05
C VAL A 136 -14.59 -18.22 -1.37
N GLU A 137 -15.58 -18.51 -0.55
CA GLU A 137 -16.98 -18.12 -0.76
C GLU A 137 -17.16 -16.60 -0.74
N HIS A 138 -16.48 -15.91 0.19
CA HIS A 138 -16.53 -14.45 0.22
C HIS A 138 -15.83 -13.82 -0.98
N PHE A 139 -14.64 -14.31 -1.36
CA PHE A 139 -13.95 -13.81 -2.55
C PHE A 139 -14.74 -14.09 -3.84
N ARG A 140 -15.42 -15.24 -3.95
CA ARG A 140 -16.34 -15.52 -5.08
C ARG A 140 -17.49 -14.53 -5.12
N ALA A 141 -18.13 -14.28 -3.97
CA ALA A 141 -19.19 -13.29 -3.86
C ALA A 141 -18.71 -11.88 -4.26
N ILE A 142 -17.50 -11.48 -3.86
CA ILE A 142 -16.88 -10.22 -4.30
C ILE A 142 -16.72 -10.22 -5.83
N ARG A 143 -16.15 -11.29 -6.41
CA ARG A 143 -15.93 -11.41 -7.85
C ARG A 143 -17.23 -11.29 -8.65
N GLU A 144 -18.33 -11.85 -8.15
CA GLU A 144 -19.67 -11.74 -8.75
C GLU A 144 -20.25 -10.32 -8.67
N ARG A 145 -19.77 -9.48 -7.74
CA ARG A 145 -20.16 -8.06 -7.63
C ARG A 145 -19.21 -7.11 -8.33
N LEU A 146 -18.19 -7.60 -9.03
CA LEU A 146 -17.35 -6.76 -9.87
C LEU A 146 -17.94 -6.62 -11.27
N ALA A 147 -17.84 -5.41 -11.84
CA ALA A 147 -18.05 -5.18 -13.26
C ALA A 147 -17.04 -5.97 -14.10
N SER A 148 -17.28 -6.14 -15.41
CA SER A 148 -16.42 -6.98 -16.27
C SER A 148 -14.96 -6.53 -16.35
N GLY A 149 -14.70 -5.23 -16.18
CA GLY A 149 -13.35 -4.65 -16.08
C GLY A 149 -12.89 -4.37 -14.64
N GLY A 150 -13.68 -4.81 -13.67
CA GLY A 150 -13.52 -4.45 -12.27
C GLY A 150 -12.37 -5.19 -11.59
N LEU A 151 -11.91 -4.60 -10.49
CA LEU A 151 -10.86 -5.16 -9.65
C LEU A 151 -11.24 -5.14 -8.17
N PHE A 152 -10.72 -6.12 -7.44
CA PHE A 152 -10.78 -6.20 -5.99
C PHE A 152 -9.38 -6.01 -5.41
N CYS A 153 -9.26 -5.19 -4.37
CA CYS A 153 -8.03 -5.03 -3.59
C CYS A 153 -8.28 -5.40 -2.13
N GLN A 154 -7.57 -6.40 -1.62
CA GLN A 154 -7.55 -6.74 -0.20
C GLN A 154 -6.27 -6.23 0.45
N TRP A 155 -6.40 -5.26 1.37
CA TRP A 155 -5.28 -4.81 2.19
C TRP A 155 -5.02 -5.76 3.35
N LEU A 156 -3.75 -6.08 3.59
CA LEU A 156 -3.26 -7.02 4.60
C LEU A 156 -2.12 -6.36 5.40
N PRO A 157 -2.35 -6.03 6.68
CA PRO A 157 -1.32 -5.45 7.53
C PRO A 157 -0.34 -6.54 7.98
N LEU A 158 0.86 -6.59 7.39
CA LEU A 158 1.81 -7.68 7.61
C LEU A 158 2.27 -7.81 9.07
N HIS A 159 2.23 -6.73 9.84
CA HIS A 159 2.55 -6.72 11.27
C HIS A 159 1.48 -7.39 12.15
N GLN A 160 0.32 -7.78 11.60
CA GLN A 160 -0.82 -8.38 12.31
C GLN A 160 -1.14 -9.81 11.84
N LEU A 161 -0.34 -10.37 10.94
CA LEU A 161 -0.49 -11.70 10.37
C LEU A 161 0.81 -12.47 10.47
N ASP A 162 0.77 -13.77 10.77
CA ASP A 162 1.93 -14.63 10.52
C ASP A 162 2.05 -14.98 9.03
N GLU A 163 3.22 -15.51 8.64
CA GLU A 163 3.46 -15.92 7.26
C GLU A 163 2.53 -17.06 6.81
N ALA A 164 2.20 -18.01 7.70
CA ALA A 164 1.36 -19.15 7.36
C ALA A 164 -0.06 -18.71 6.95
N MET A 165 -0.67 -17.82 7.73
CA MET A 165 -1.99 -17.24 7.46
C MET A 165 -1.95 -16.34 6.23
N LEU A 166 -0.87 -15.60 6.02
CA LEU A 166 -0.70 -14.80 4.82
C LEU A 166 -0.64 -15.69 3.56
N ARG A 167 0.04 -16.84 3.62
CA ARG A 167 0.05 -17.85 2.53
C ARG A 167 -1.34 -18.45 2.30
N VAL A 168 -2.08 -18.78 3.36
CA VAL A 168 -3.47 -19.27 3.27
C VAL A 168 -4.37 -18.24 2.58
N ILE A 169 -4.35 -16.98 3.02
CA ILE A 169 -5.16 -15.91 2.42
C ILE A 169 -4.78 -15.69 0.96
N THR A 170 -3.48 -15.63 0.66
CA THR A 170 -2.98 -15.45 -0.71
C THR A 170 -3.41 -16.60 -1.61
N ARG A 171 -3.25 -17.86 -1.17
CA ARG A 171 -3.71 -19.04 -1.92
C ARG A 171 -5.22 -19.01 -2.14
N THR A 172 -5.98 -18.63 -1.12
CA THR A 172 -7.45 -18.56 -1.17
C THR A 172 -7.93 -17.50 -2.15
N LEU A 173 -7.26 -16.35 -2.20
CA LEU A 173 -7.55 -15.30 -3.17
C LEU A 173 -7.19 -15.75 -4.60
N LEU A 174 -6.04 -16.40 -4.79
CA LEU A 174 -5.59 -16.91 -6.09
C LEU A 174 -6.52 -18.00 -6.67
N GLU A 175 -7.23 -18.74 -5.83
CA GLU A 175 -8.27 -19.70 -6.27
C GLU A 175 -9.42 -19.00 -7.00
N VAL A 176 -9.72 -17.75 -6.64
CA VAL A 176 -10.83 -16.97 -7.23
C VAL A 176 -10.34 -15.96 -8.26
N PHE A 177 -9.15 -15.38 -8.04
CA PHE A 177 -8.49 -14.41 -8.90
C PHE A 177 -7.11 -14.94 -9.29
N PRO A 178 -7.02 -15.81 -10.30
CA PRO A 178 -5.77 -16.49 -10.64
C PRO A 178 -4.67 -15.48 -11.01
N ASP A 179 -5.02 -14.37 -11.66
CA ASP A 179 -4.07 -13.36 -12.13
C ASP A 179 -3.86 -12.22 -11.11
N ALA A 180 -4.03 -12.51 -9.82
CA ALA A 180 -3.81 -11.52 -8.79
C ALA A 180 -2.35 -11.06 -8.72
N THR A 181 -2.16 -9.82 -8.30
CA THR A 181 -0.85 -9.16 -8.12
C THR A 181 -0.72 -8.62 -6.70
N ALA A 182 0.50 -8.43 -6.23
CA ALA A 182 0.79 -7.94 -4.89
C ALA A 182 1.40 -6.53 -4.96
N TRP A 183 0.89 -5.62 -4.15
CA TRP A 183 1.26 -4.21 -4.14
C TRP A 183 1.62 -3.75 -2.73
N LEU A 184 2.70 -3.00 -2.58
CA LEU A 184 3.08 -2.43 -1.29
C LEU A 184 2.38 -1.07 -1.12
N LEU A 185 1.65 -0.85 -0.03
CA LEU A 185 0.91 0.42 0.17
C LEU A 185 1.85 1.62 0.29
N ARG A 186 2.92 1.49 1.08
CA ARG A 186 3.98 2.48 1.28
C ARG A 186 5.31 1.82 1.55
N PHE A 187 6.40 2.49 1.19
CA PHE A 187 7.77 2.00 1.41
C PHE A 187 8.23 2.22 2.85
N ASN A 188 7.81 1.33 3.75
CA ASN A 188 8.18 1.32 5.16
C ASN A 188 8.31 -0.11 5.68
N VAL A 189 9.00 -0.28 6.82
CA VAL A 189 9.29 -1.58 7.43
C VAL A 189 8.65 -1.76 8.82
N ASP A 190 8.16 -0.68 9.43
CA ASP A 190 7.55 -0.71 10.77
C ASP A 190 6.14 -1.31 10.74
N THR A 191 5.31 -0.85 9.80
CA THR A 191 3.93 -1.30 9.62
C THR A 191 3.63 -1.58 8.14
N PRO A 192 4.35 -2.53 7.51
CA PRO A 192 4.16 -2.81 6.10
C PRO A 192 2.75 -3.35 5.84
N VAL A 193 2.15 -2.90 4.74
CA VAL A 193 0.81 -3.29 4.31
C VAL A 193 0.88 -3.75 2.86
N LEU A 194 0.41 -4.97 2.62
CA LEU A 194 0.35 -5.60 1.31
C LEU A 194 -1.08 -5.53 0.76
N GLY A 195 -1.24 -5.16 -0.50
CA GLY A 195 -2.50 -5.20 -1.23
C GLY A 195 -2.48 -6.34 -2.23
N LEU A 196 -3.37 -7.32 -2.06
CA LEU A 196 -3.61 -8.34 -3.09
C LEU A 196 -4.70 -7.84 -4.03
N VAL A 197 -4.35 -7.66 -5.31
CA VAL A 197 -5.24 -7.08 -6.32
C VAL A 197 -5.61 -8.15 -7.36
N GLY A 198 -6.88 -8.53 -7.38
CA GLY A 198 -7.46 -9.46 -8.35
C GLY A 198 -8.37 -8.75 -9.35
N ARG A 199 -8.39 -9.20 -10.61
CA ARG A 199 -9.22 -8.64 -11.68
C ARG A 199 -10.21 -9.67 -12.23
N VAL A 200 -11.37 -9.22 -12.72
CA VAL A 200 -12.30 -10.09 -13.45
C VAL A 200 -11.74 -10.46 -14.83
N ARG A 201 -11.15 -9.47 -15.52
CA ARG A 201 -10.43 -9.63 -16.78
C ARG A 201 -9.10 -8.90 -16.70
N SER A 202 -8.04 -9.59 -17.12
CA SER A 202 -6.72 -8.97 -17.29
C SER A 202 -6.81 -7.92 -18.38
N GLY A 203 -6.22 -6.75 -18.10
CA GLY A 203 -6.16 -5.62 -19.03
C GLY A 203 -4.70 -5.18 -19.17
N ARG A 204 -4.38 -4.56 -20.30
CA ARG A 204 -3.05 -3.99 -20.56
C ARG A 204 -2.98 -2.57 -20.02
N TYR A 205 -1.87 -2.22 -19.38
CA TYR A 205 -1.58 -0.83 -19.06
C TYR A 205 -0.70 -0.19 -20.14
N SER A 206 -0.94 1.10 -20.40
CA SER A 206 -0.10 1.93 -21.26
C SER A 206 1.02 2.60 -20.47
N ALA A 207 1.98 3.17 -21.18
CA ALA A 207 3.08 3.92 -20.58
C ALA A 207 2.63 5.20 -19.84
N ASP A 208 1.49 5.75 -20.26
CA ASP A 208 0.89 7.00 -19.81
C ASP A 208 -0.40 6.78 -18.98
N TRP A 209 -0.47 5.63 -18.30
CA TRP A 209 -1.66 5.14 -17.61
C TRP A 209 -2.28 6.16 -16.63
N LEU A 210 -1.46 6.81 -15.81
CA LEU A 210 -1.89 7.75 -14.78
C LEU A 210 -2.00 9.18 -15.33
N GLU A 211 -1.24 9.52 -16.36
CA GLU A 211 -1.06 10.87 -16.88
C GLU A 211 -2.40 11.48 -17.29
N GLY A 212 -3.29 10.72 -17.94
CA GLY A 212 -4.65 11.16 -18.25
C GLY A 212 -5.49 11.51 -17.01
N ARG A 213 -5.29 10.81 -15.88
CA ARG A 213 -5.99 11.09 -14.61
C ARG A 213 -5.45 12.33 -13.91
N LEU A 214 -4.18 12.68 -14.14
CA LEU A 214 -3.53 13.86 -13.56
C LEU A 214 -3.96 15.17 -14.24
N ALA A 215 -4.71 15.12 -15.35
CA ALA A 215 -5.33 16.31 -15.95
C ALA A 215 -6.34 16.99 -15.00
N HIS A 216 -6.91 16.26 -14.03
CA HIS A 216 -7.78 16.84 -13.01
C HIS A 216 -6.95 17.43 -11.86
N ALA A 217 -6.70 18.74 -11.90
CA ALA A 217 -5.78 19.44 -10.99
C ALA A 217 -6.00 19.15 -9.49
N PRO A 218 -7.24 19.11 -8.95
CA PRO A 218 -7.46 18.79 -7.54
C PRO A 218 -7.02 17.37 -7.15
N LEU A 219 -7.13 16.40 -8.07
CA LEU A 219 -6.66 15.03 -7.85
C LEU A 219 -5.13 14.99 -7.97
N ALA A 220 -4.57 15.64 -8.98
CA ALA A 220 -3.12 15.66 -9.22
C ALA A 220 -2.33 16.23 -8.04
N GLU A 221 -2.74 17.37 -7.48
CA GLU A 221 -2.07 17.97 -6.32
C GLU A 221 -2.13 17.05 -5.09
N HIS A 222 -3.27 16.38 -4.90
CA HIS A 222 -3.41 15.43 -3.79
C HIS A 222 -2.52 14.21 -3.97
N LEU A 223 -2.51 13.58 -5.15
CA LEU A 223 -1.66 12.41 -5.44
C LEU A 223 -0.17 12.74 -5.36
N LYS A 224 0.22 13.94 -5.80
CA LYS A 224 1.60 14.44 -5.66
C LYS A 224 2.03 14.52 -4.20
N SER A 225 1.15 14.98 -3.30
CA SER A 225 1.43 14.99 -1.85
C SER A 225 1.63 13.60 -1.25
N LEU A 226 1.09 12.57 -1.91
CA LEU A 226 1.22 11.16 -1.55
C LEU A 226 2.35 10.45 -2.31
N ALA A 227 3.20 11.20 -3.02
CA ALA A 227 4.28 10.68 -3.87
C ALA A 227 3.82 9.81 -5.06
N LEU A 228 2.57 9.95 -5.50
CA LEU A 228 2.00 9.29 -6.70
C LEU A 228 1.88 10.27 -7.87
N ALA A 229 3.01 10.78 -8.35
CA ALA A 229 3.02 11.86 -9.33
C ALA A 229 2.95 11.42 -10.81
N ASP A 230 3.13 10.13 -11.12
CA ASP A 230 3.15 9.59 -12.49
C ASP A 230 2.97 8.06 -12.52
N THR A 231 2.88 7.50 -13.72
CA THR A 231 2.72 6.06 -13.94
C THR A 231 3.87 5.24 -13.34
N LEU A 232 5.11 5.71 -13.47
CA LEU A 232 6.27 5.01 -12.94
C LEU A 232 6.20 4.86 -11.42
N ARG A 233 5.81 5.92 -10.71
CA ARG A 233 5.66 5.91 -9.26
C ARG A 233 4.52 5.01 -8.81
N LEU A 234 3.37 5.05 -9.49
CA LEU A 234 2.24 4.14 -9.22
C LEU A 234 2.66 2.68 -9.37
N PHE A 235 3.23 2.31 -10.52
CA PHE A 235 3.66 0.94 -10.79
C PHE A 235 4.87 0.51 -9.97
N GLY A 236 5.64 1.46 -9.47
CA GLY A 236 6.69 1.25 -8.48
C GLY A 236 6.21 0.65 -7.15
N HIS A 237 4.89 0.58 -6.91
CA HIS A 237 4.31 -0.15 -5.77
C HIS A 237 4.13 -1.66 -6.03
N LEU A 238 4.26 -2.14 -7.27
CA LEU A 238 4.13 -3.56 -7.60
C LEU A 238 5.27 -4.38 -6.97
N LEU A 239 4.91 -5.36 -6.15
CA LEU A 239 5.85 -6.24 -5.46
C LEU A 239 6.01 -7.59 -6.17
N ALA A 240 4.89 -8.22 -6.55
CA ALA A 240 4.91 -9.55 -7.15
C ALA A 240 3.77 -9.74 -8.17
N GLY A 241 4.08 -10.48 -9.24
CA GLY A 241 3.12 -10.91 -10.24
C GLY A 241 2.40 -12.21 -9.84
N PRO A 242 1.51 -12.72 -10.70
CA PRO A 242 0.72 -13.91 -10.41
C PRO A 242 1.58 -15.18 -10.24
N ALA A 243 2.65 -15.31 -11.02
CA ALA A 243 3.52 -16.48 -10.97
C ALA A 243 4.28 -16.55 -9.63
N GLU A 244 4.84 -15.41 -9.21
CA GLU A 244 5.57 -15.27 -7.95
C GLU A 244 4.63 -15.48 -6.76
N LEU A 245 3.41 -14.92 -6.81
CA LEU A 245 2.41 -15.13 -5.76
C LEU A 245 1.99 -16.59 -5.63
N ARG A 246 1.76 -17.31 -6.74
CA ARG A 246 1.45 -18.76 -6.71
C ARG A 246 2.62 -19.56 -6.14
N ALA A 247 3.85 -19.25 -6.56
CA ALA A 247 5.06 -19.92 -6.06
C ALA A 247 5.31 -19.64 -4.56
N TRP A 248 5.00 -18.43 -4.09
CA TRP A 248 5.12 -18.06 -2.69
C TRP A 248 4.01 -18.69 -1.82
N ALA A 249 2.75 -18.63 -2.26
CA ALA A 249 1.64 -19.24 -1.55
C ALA A 249 1.76 -20.78 -1.48
N GLY A 250 2.39 -21.39 -2.49
CA GLY A 250 2.70 -22.81 -2.53
C GLY A 250 1.46 -23.68 -2.41
N GLN A 251 1.54 -24.72 -1.57
CA GLN A 251 0.44 -25.66 -1.28
C GLN A 251 -0.30 -25.33 0.02
N ALA A 252 -0.30 -24.06 0.44
CA ALA A 252 -1.10 -23.65 1.60
C ALA A 252 -2.55 -24.11 1.43
N PRO A 253 -3.22 -24.58 2.49
CA PRO A 253 -4.60 -25.02 2.36
C PRO A 253 -5.52 -23.82 2.13
N LEU A 254 -6.69 -24.06 1.51
CA LEU A 254 -7.70 -23.03 1.33
C LEU A 254 -8.41 -22.71 2.65
N ASN A 255 -8.79 -21.45 2.81
CA ASN A 255 -9.73 -20.98 3.82
C ASN A 255 -11.14 -21.01 3.21
N THR A 256 -12.03 -21.85 3.72
CA THR A 256 -13.42 -21.97 3.27
C THR A 256 -14.36 -21.80 4.45
N ASP A 257 -15.65 -21.64 4.20
CA ASP A 257 -16.64 -21.60 5.28
C ASP A 257 -16.65 -22.89 6.13
N ASP A 258 -16.51 -24.05 5.49
CA ASP A 258 -16.46 -25.35 6.17
C ASP A 258 -15.10 -25.62 6.85
N HIS A 259 -14.05 -24.92 6.42
CA HIS A 259 -12.71 -24.99 6.99
C HIS A 259 -12.16 -23.56 7.23
N PRO A 260 -12.68 -22.82 8.23
CA PRO A 260 -12.38 -21.41 8.44
C PRO A 260 -11.05 -21.25 9.21
N ARG A 261 -9.96 -21.66 8.55
CA ARG A 261 -8.59 -21.70 9.08
C ARG A 261 -8.14 -20.35 9.61
N VAL A 262 -8.43 -19.26 8.91
CA VAL A 262 -8.01 -17.92 9.34
C VAL A 262 -8.68 -17.55 10.66
N THR A 263 -9.97 -17.85 10.82
CA THR A 263 -10.72 -17.59 12.06
C THR A 263 -10.09 -18.27 13.27
N PHE A 264 -9.61 -19.51 13.11
CA PHE A 264 -9.08 -20.28 14.23
C PHE A 264 -7.58 -20.12 14.47
N ALA A 265 -6.78 -19.93 13.41
CA ALA A 265 -5.32 -19.88 13.54
C ALA A 265 -4.76 -18.45 13.65
N ALA A 266 -5.38 -17.43 13.03
CA ALA A 266 -4.87 -16.06 13.12
C ALA A 266 -4.83 -15.48 14.56
N PRO A 267 -5.74 -15.82 15.49
CA PRO A 267 -5.62 -15.45 16.90
C PRO A 267 -4.31 -15.88 17.55
N GLU A 268 -3.73 -17.02 17.18
CA GLU A 268 -2.47 -17.51 17.77
C GLU A 268 -1.32 -16.51 17.59
N PHE A 269 -1.25 -15.85 16.43
CA PHE A 269 -0.24 -14.82 16.16
C PHE A 269 -0.34 -13.62 17.12
N SER A 270 -1.57 -13.26 17.52
CA SER A 270 -1.79 -12.17 18.48
C SER A 270 -1.22 -12.49 19.86
N PHE A 271 -1.10 -13.78 20.21
CA PHE A 271 -0.54 -14.27 21.47
C PHE A 271 0.95 -14.63 21.37
N ARG A 272 1.45 -15.03 20.19
CA ARG A 272 2.84 -15.46 19.96
C ARG A 272 3.44 -14.74 18.76
N ARG A 273 4.01 -13.55 18.99
CA ARG A 273 4.80 -12.84 17.97
C ARG A 273 6.18 -13.48 17.83
N ASN A 274 6.37 -14.25 16.76
CA ASN A 274 7.59 -15.02 16.49
C ASN A 274 8.46 -14.44 15.36
N ALA A 275 8.09 -13.30 14.77
CA ALA A 275 8.84 -12.64 13.71
C ALA A 275 8.65 -11.11 13.76
N SER A 276 9.66 -10.36 13.32
CA SER A 276 9.58 -8.91 13.15
C SER A 276 8.53 -8.53 12.10
N ALA A 277 7.98 -7.31 12.17
CA ALA A 277 7.01 -6.82 11.19
C ALA A 277 7.57 -6.90 9.76
N HIS A 278 8.86 -6.60 9.61
CA HIS A 278 9.56 -6.59 8.32
C HIS A 278 10.01 -7.95 7.80
N GLY A 279 10.16 -8.98 8.65
CA GLY A 279 10.58 -10.31 8.19
C GLY A 279 9.62 -10.95 7.19
N ARG A 280 8.32 -10.65 7.27
CA ARG A 280 7.33 -11.06 6.25
C ARG A 280 7.49 -10.29 4.95
N LEU A 281 7.83 -9.01 5.02
CA LEU A 281 8.10 -8.22 3.82
C LEU A 281 9.38 -8.75 3.14
N GLU A 282 10.39 -9.12 3.92
CA GLU A 282 11.62 -9.73 3.41
C GLU A 282 11.37 -11.03 2.66
N SER A 283 10.54 -11.94 3.20
CA SER A 283 10.22 -13.20 2.52
C SER A 283 9.44 -13.00 1.20
N PHE A 284 8.71 -11.89 1.05
CA PHE A 284 8.16 -11.46 -0.24
C PHE A 284 9.22 -10.86 -1.17
N LEU A 285 10.11 -10.02 -0.66
CA LEU A 285 11.16 -9.36 -1.46
C LEU A 285 12.13 -10.36 -2.08
N GLU A 286 12.42 -11.48 -1.42
CA GLU A 286 13.21 -12.59 -1.98
C GLU A 286 12.58 -13.22 -3.23
N ARG A 287 11.26 -13.06 -3.39
CA ARG A 287 10.46 -13.61 -4.48
C ARG A 287 9.72 -12.50 -5.26
N ALA A 288 10.18 -11.25 -5.13
CA ALA A 288 9.61 -10.13 -5.86
C ALA A 288 9.79 -10.32 -7.36
N THR A 289 8.93 -9.69 -8.15
CA THR A 289 8.95 -9.90 -9.61
C THR A 289 10.23 -9.37 -10.25
N ALA A 290 10.86 -10.21 -11.07
CA ALA A 290 12.06 -9.84 -11.81
C ALA A 290 11.76 -9.01 -13.08
N ASP A 291 10.55 -9.12 -13.62
CA ASP A 291 10.05 -8.31 -14.74
C ASP A 291 8.70 -7.68 -14.37
N PRO A 292 8.70 -6.51 -13.70
CA PRO A 292 7.48 -5.82 -13.34
C PRO A 292 6.64 -5.42 -14.57
N GLY A 293 7.25 -5.26 -15.76
CA GLY A 293 6.51 -4.94 -16.97
C GLY A 293 5.69 -6.12 -17.50
N ALA A 294 6.21 -7.34 -17.38
CA ALA A 294 5.47 -8.56 -17.69
C ALA A 294 4.34 -8.81 -16.68
N ALA A 295 4.59 -8.59 -15.38
CA ALA A 295 3.57 -8.73 -14.34
C ALA A 295 2.39 -7.75 -14.49
N LEU A 296 2.63 -6.60 -15.14
CA LEU A 296 1.61 -5.61 -15.47
C LEU A 296 0.97 -5.83 -16.86
N ASP A 297 1.45 -6.78 -17.67
CA ASP A 297 1.06 -6.90 -19.08
C ASP A 297 1.16 -5.54 -19.82
N LEU A 298 2.26 -4.80 -19.60
CA LEU A 298 2.53 -3.54 -20.30
C LEU A 298 2.50 -3.76 -21.81
N ALA A 299 1.93 -2.79 -22.55
CA ALA A 299 1.93 -2.81 -24.00
C ALA A 299 3.37 -2.87 -24.58
N SER A 300 3.48 -3.22 -25.86
CA SER A 300 4.78 -3.42 -26.54
C SER A 300 5.19 -2.23 -27.41
N ASP A 301 4.53 -1.08 -27.29
CA ASP A 301 4.93 0.15 -27.95
C ASP A 301 6.24 0.72 -27.37
N GLU A 302 6.82 1.71 -28.07
CA GLU A 302 8.09 2.34 -27.68
C GLU A 302 8.03 2.97 -26.27
N GLY A 303 6.93 3.65 -25.95
CA GLY A 303 6.74 4.28 -24.64
C GLY A 303 6.69 3.24 -23.53
N SER A 304 5.95 2.14 -23.75
CA SER A 304 5.82 1.06 -22.78
C SER A 304 7.11 0.26 -22.60
N THR A 305 7.93 0.16 -23.65
CA THR A 305 9.28 -0.43 -23.58
C THR A 305 10.22 0.42 -22.71
N ALA A 306 10.22 1.74 -22.92
CA ALA A 306 10.99 2.67 -22.09
C ALA A 306 10.53 2.66 -20.63
N LEU A 307 9.20 2.64 -20.39
CA LEU A 307 8.64 2.51 -19.05
C LEU A 307 9.07 1.20 -18.38
N ARG A 308 9.01 0.06 -19.09
CA ARG A 308 9.43 -1.25 -18.55
C ARG A 308 10.86 -1.20 -18.02
N GLN A 309 11.80 -0.63 -18.79
CA GLN A 309 13.20 -0.53 -18.37
C GLN A 309 13.38 0.36 -17.13
N ARG A 310 12.72 1.54 -17.12
CA ARG A 310 12.75 2.45 -15.96
C ARG A 310 12.08 1.85 -14.72
N LEU A 311 10.99 1.11 -14.91
CA LEU A 311 10.28 0.45 -13.82
C LEU A 311 11.12 -0.66 -13.19
N ALA A 312 11.84 -1.45 -14.01
CA ALA A 312 12.74 -2.47 -13.50
C ALA A 312 13.86 -1.88 -12.62
N THR A 313 14.47 -0.76 -13.03
CA THR A 313 15.50 -0.08 -12.21
C THR A 313 14.89 0.58 -10.97
N TYR A 314 13.70 1.17 -11.09
CA TYR A 314 12.95 1.76 -9.96
C TYR A 314 12.62 0.71 -8.89
N VAL A 315 12.07 -0.44 -9.29
CA VAL A 315 11.72 -1.55 -8.39
C VAL A 315 12.97 -2.11 -7.72
N LYS A 316 14.07 -2.30 -8.47
CA LYS A 316 15.34 -2.73 -7.90
C LYS A 316 15.87 -1.74 -6.86
N ALA A 317 15.84 -0.44 -7.17
CA ALA A 317 16.25 0.61 -6.24
C ALA A 317 15.37 0.66 -4.98
N ARG A 318 14.05 0.49 -5.13
CA ARG A 318 13.09 0.38 -4.02
C ARG A 318 13.41 -0.81 -3.12
N ASP A 319 13.68 -1.98 -3.68
CA ASP A 319 13.94 -3.19 -2.90
C ASP A 319 15.26 -3.09 -2.11
N VAL A 320 16.30 -2.49 -2.70
CA VAL A 320 17.53 -2.17 -1.97
C VAL A 320 17.25 -1.16 -0.84
N TYR A 321 16.44 -0.13 -1.10
CA TYR A 321 16.04 0.83 -0.07
C TYR A 321 15.29 0.18 1.10
N LEU A 322 14.34 -0.73 0.81
CA LEU A 322 13.61 -1.46 1.84
C LEU A 322 14.55 -2.33 2.69
N ARG A 323 15.52 -3.02 2.08
CA ARG A 323 16.56 -3.74 2.84
C ARG A 323 17.41 -2.81 3.69
N GLY A 324 17.71 -1.61 3.21
CA GLY A 324 18.39 -0.58 3.99
C GLY A 324 17.57 -0.14 5.21
N LEU A 325 16.25 0.02 5.07
CA LEU A 325 15.36 0.32 6.21
C LEU A 325 15.32 -0.84 7.22
N MET A 326 15.34 -2.09 6.75
CA MET A 326 15.40 -3.28 7.63
C MET A 326 16.73 -3.32 8.41
N ALA A 327 17.85 -3.10 7.73
CA ALA A 327 19.16 -3.00 8.36
C ALA A 327 19.21 -1.87 9.41
N GLU A 328 18.60 -0.72 9.12
CA GLU A 328 18.49 0.40 10.07
C GLU A 328 17.67 0.01 11.30
N ALA A 329 16.51 -0.64 11.13
CA ALA A 329 15.66 -1.11 12.22
C ALA A 329 16.35 -2.16 13.11
N GLU A 330 17.32 -2.90 12.57
CA GLU A 330 18.13 -3.89 13.28
C GLU A 330 19.42 -3.32 13.87
N GLY A 331 19.66 -2.00 13.74
CA GLY A 331 20.86 -1.34 14.25
C GLY A 331 22.12 -1.55 13.40
N ARG A 332 22.00 -2.12 12.20
CA ARG A 332 23.08 -2.32 11.22
C ARG A 332 23.30 -1.07 10.39
N GLN A 333 23.72 0.02 11.05
CA GLN A 333 23.74 1.37 10.47
C GLN A 333 24.59 1.49 9.20
N GLN A 334 25.77 0.86 9.16
CA GLN A 334 26.67 0.96 8.00
C GLN A 334 26.04 0.33 6.76
N GLU A 335 25.46 -0.86 6.92
CA GLU A 335 24.77 -1.56 5.85
C GLU A 335 23.53 -0.81 5.36
N ALA A 336 22.79 -0.20 6.28
CA ALA A 336 21.67 0.67 5.92
C ALA A 336 22.11 1.84 5.03
N VAL A 337 23.18 2.54 5.42
CA VAL A 337 23.75 3.65 4.63
C VAL A 337 24.23 3.16 3.27
N ASP A 338 24.90 2.01 3.22
CA ASP A 338 25.38 1.43 1.96
C ASP A 338 24.24 1.08 1.02
N ALA A 339 23.16 0.50 1.53
CA ALA A 339 21.94 0.23 0.79
C ALA A 339 21.24 1.53 0.30
N PHE A 340 21.16 2.58 1.12
CA PHE A 340 20.54 3.84 0.68
C PHE A 340 21.32 4.53 -0.44
N VAL A 341 22.66 4.50 -0.39
CA VAL A 341 23.52 5.01 -1.46
C VAL A 341 23.36 4.16 -2.73
N GLU A 342 23.35 2.84 -2.60
CA GLU A 342 23.16 1.92 -3.73
C GLU A 342 21.78 2.10 -4.38
N SER A 343 20.72 2.26 -3.57
CA SER A 343 19.39 2.58 -4.05
C SER A 343 19.38 3.87 -4.89
N ALA A 344 20.04 4.94 -4.40
CA ALA A 344 20.17 6.18 -5.14
C ALA A 344 20.97 6.01 -6.46
N ARG A 345 22.01 5.16 -6.46
CA ARG A 345 22.81 4.89 -7.66
C ARG A 345 22.02 4.12 -8.73
N LEU A 346 21.13 3.21 -8.31
CA LEU A 346 20.37 2.33 -9.21
C LEU A 346 19.28 3.06 -10.00
N SER A 347 18.68 4.12 -9.46
CA SER A 347 17.60 4.84 -10.12
C SER A 347 17.55 6.31 -9.70
N GLU A 348 17.65 7.22 -10.68
CA GLU A 348 17.40 8.65 -10.47
C GLU A 348 15.91 8.94 -10.22
N ASP A 349 15.01 8.10 -10.75
CA ASP A 349 13.56 8.20 -10.58
C ASP A 349 13.12 7.84 -9.13
N PHE A 350 13.81 6.88 -8.49
CA PHE A 350 13.55 6.47 -7.10
C PHE A 350 14.29 7.37 -6.09
N THR A 351 13.62 8.44 -5.66
CA THR A 351 14.28 9.48 -4.85
C THR A 351 14.40 9.18 -3.36
N ALA A 352 13.74 8.15 -2.82
CA ALA A 352 13.66 7.92 -1.38
C ALA A 352 15.01 7.53 -0.76
N GLY A 353 15.82 6.71 -1.45
CA GLY A 353 17.18 6.38 -1.01
C GLY A 353 18.08 7.62 -0.91
N TYR A 354 18.05 8.47 -1.93
CA TYR A 354 18.79 9.73 -1.94
C TYR A 354 18.34 10.68 -0.82
N ALA A 355 17.02 10.83 -0.62
CA ALA A 355 16.46 11.68 0.43
C ALA A 355 16.81 11.17 1.84
N ARG A 356 16.85 9.84 2.05
CA ARG A 356 17.28 9.25 3.31
C ARG A 356 18.75 9.55 3.61
N CYS A 357 19.63 9.41 2.61
CA CYS A 357 21.04 9.80 2.75
C CYS A 357 21.22 11.28 3.13
N LEU A 358 20.49 12.20 2.49
CA LEU A 358 20.54 13.63 2.86
C LEU A 358 20.09 13.89 4.30
N SER A 359 19.03 13.20 4.74
CA SER A 359 18.51 13.33 6.10
C SER A 359 19.53 12.84 7.13
N LEU A 360 20.16 11.69 6.86
CA LEU A 360 21.22 11.13 7.70
C LEU A 360 22.45 12.05 7.73
N ALA A 361 22.92 12.53 6.57
CA ALA A 361 24.04 13.47 6.50
C ALA A 361 23.76 14.76 7.29
N SER A 362 22.53 15.29 7.20
CA SER A 362 22.13 16.48 7.95
C SER A 362 22.11 16.24 9.47
N ALA A 363 21.68 15.06 9.91
CA ALA A 363 21.74 14.67 11.32
C ALA A 363 23.20 14.51 11.81
N LEU A 364 24.06 13.90 10.99
CA LEU A 364 25.48 13.70 11.28
C LEU A 364 26.27 15.01 11.30
N ALA A 365 25.91 15.99 10.48
CA ALA A 365 26.67 17.23 10.29
C ALA A 365 26.94 18.01 11.60
N LYS A 366 26.07 17.86 12.60
CA LYS A 366 26.19 18.54 13.91
C LYS A 366 27.23 17.91 14.84
N THR A 367 27.45 16.60 14.75
CA THR A 367 28.23 15.84 15.75
C THR A 367 29.38 15.04 15.13
N ARG A 368 29.23 14.59 13.88
CA ARG A 368 30.13 13.70 13.15
C ARG A 368 30.34 14.22 11.73
N ARG A 369 31.03 15.36 11.67
CA ARG A 369 31.21 16.17 10.46
C ARG A 369 31.89 15.39 9.31
N GLY A 370 32.94 14.62 9.59
CA GLY A 370 33.63 13.80 8.59
C GLY A 370 32.76 12.71 7.98
N GLU A 371 31.95 12.03 8.79
CA GLU A 371 30.98 11.02 8.32
C GLU A 371 29.90 11.64 7.44
N ALA A 372 29.43 12.85 7.78
CA ALA A 372 28.48 13.59 6.96
C ALA A 372 29.08 13.94 5.58
N LEU A 373 30.33 14.40 5.53
CA LEU A 373 31.02 14.70 4.27
C LEU A 373 31.19 13.45 3.41
N ALA A 374 31.72 12.36 3.98
CA ALA A 374 31.93 11.10 3.27
C ALA A 374 30.62 10.55 2.67
N LEU A 375 29.50 10.64 3.40
CA LEU A 375 28.20 10.24 2.89
C LEU A 375 27.73 11.12 1.73
N LEU A 376 27.93 12.44 1.82
CA LEU A 376 27.54 13.37 0.74
C LEU A 376 28.39 13.18 -0.52
N GLU A 377 29.68 12.91 -0.40
CA GLU A 377 30.57 12.60 -1.53
C GLU A 377 30.14 11.32 -2.24
N ARG A 378 29.83 10.25 -1.47
CA ARG A 378 29.26 9.02 -2.01
C ARG A 378 27.95 9.29 -2.76
N LEU A 379 27.14 10.22 -2.26
CA LEU A 379 25.86 10.58 -2.88
C LEU A 379 26.04 11.40 -4.17
N VAL A 380 27.05 12.27 -4.23
CA VAL A 380 27.47 12.96 -5.47
C VAL A 380 27.97 11.94 -6.50
N ALA A 381 28.78 10.96 -6.08
CA ALA A 381 29.24 9.90 -6.98
C ALA A 381 28.07 9.03 -7.50
N ALA A 382 27.07 8.76 -6.66
CA ALA A 382 25.89 7.97 -7.02
C ALA A 382 24.96 8.70 -8.01
N GLN A 383 24.77 10.02 -7.88
CA GLN A 383 23.98 10.83 -8.81
C GLN A 383 24.68 12.17 -9.14
N PRO A 384 25.70 12.18 -10.02
CA PRO A 384 26.53 13.38 -10.28
C PRO A 384 25.75 14.56 -10.86
N ARG A 385 24.62 14.30 -11.52
CA ARG A 385 23.77 15.33 -12.13
C ARG A 385 22.87 16.04 -11.13
N ARG A 386 22.73 15.52 -9.90
CA ARG A 386 21.84 16.08 -8.88
C ARG A 386 22.62 17.03 -7.95
N PRO A 387 22.38 18.35 -7.99
CA PRO A 387 23.24 19.33 -7.32
C PRO A 387 23.13 19.34 -5.80
N VAL A 388 22.03 18.80 -5.24
CA VAL A 388 21.63 18.97 -3.84
C VAL A 388 22.71 18.53 -2.84
N ALA A 389 23.32 17.35 -3.04
CA ALA A 389 24.39 16.88 -2.16
C ALA A 389 25.64 17.78 -2.23
N GLY A 390 26.05 18.18 -3.44
CA GLY A 390 27.19 19.09 -3.64
C GLY A 390 26.95 20.48 -3.06
N GLU A 391 25.72 20.98 -3.13
CA GLU A 391 25.32 22.23 -2.46
C GLU A 391 25.39 22.11 -0.94
N LEU A 392 24.97 20.97 -0.37
CA LEU A 392 25.03 20.74 1.06
C LEU A 392 26.48 20.65 1.58
N ILE A 393 27.38 20.03 0.82
CA ILE A 393 28.83 20.02 1.10
C ILE A 393 29.35 21.47 1.22
N ARG A 394 29.06 22.31 0.21
CA ARG A 394 29.45 23.73 0.21
C ARG A 394 28.87 24.51 1.39
N ARG A 395 27.57 24.35 1.67
CA ARG A 395 26.87 25.07 2.75
C ARG A 395 27.35 24.69 4.14
N LEU A 396 27.64 23.41 4.35
CA LEU A 396 28.15 22.95 5.62
C LEU A 396 29.61 23.38 5.84
N GLY A 397 30.26 24.02 4.84
CA GLY A 397 31.68 24.40 4.88
C GLY A 397 32.59 23.17 4.92
N LEU A 398 32.09 22.02 4.49
CA LEU A 398 32.82 20.76 4.45
C LEU A 398 33.76 20.81 3.24
N VAL A 399 34.79 21.63 3.34
CA VAL A 399 35.90 21.59 2.39
C VAL A 399 36.79 20.40 2.82
N PRO A 400 37.33 19.61 1.86
CA PRO A 400 38.30 18.56 2.16
C PRO A 400 39.48 19.03 3.01
#